data_AF-K5VET2-F1
#
_entry.id   AF-K5VET2-F1
#
_cell.length_a   1.000
_cell.length_b   1.000
_cell.length_c   1.000
_cell.angle_alpha   90.00
_cell.angle_beta   90.00
_cell.angle_gamma   90.00
#
_symmetry.space_group_name_H-M   'P 1'
#
loop_
_entity.id
_entity.type
_entity.pdbx_description
1 polymer ?
#
loop_
_entity_poly.entity_id
_entity_poly.type
_entity_poly.pdbx_seq_one_letter_code
_entity_poly.pdbx_strand_id
1 'polypeptide(L)'
;MAHSTQRGVHDIEQELLFQLNDKLVAHDSEGFEAGQGKEVKVVSDFIAQRGTMEDVNERLHMVWYALKMSARPIQHAEREFFSTLKQVPVIAVVTKFDVFVQDTLQELEEAAEEEGREVDEDELEARATEIAESRFKEYYSAQLEDLPFPPKAIVILSRSE
;
A
#
# COMPACT_ATOMS: atom_id res chain seq x y z
N MET A 1 -1.35 -14.61 -18.81
CA MET A 1 -2.00 -15.22 -17.64
C MET A 1 -3.38 -14.60 -17.52
N ALA A 2 -4.44 -15.40 -17.41
CA ALA A 2 -5.81 -14.90 -17.37
C ALA A 2 -6.11 -14.32 -15.98
N HIS A 3 -6.50 -13.04 -15.92
CA HIS A 3 -7.07 -12.46 -14.72
C HIS A 3 -8.44 -13.10 -14.48
N SER A 4 -8.56 -13.92 -13.43
CA SER A 4 -9.86 -14.36 -12.93
C SER A 4 -10.58 -13.15 -12.33
N THR A 5 -11.74 -12.79 -12.91
CA THR A 5 -12.65 -11.76 -12.40
C THR A 5 -13.66 -12.33 -11.39
N GLN A 6 -13.49 -13.57 -10.93
CA GLN A 6 -14.23 -14.07 -9.77
C GLN A 6 -13.51 -13.58 -8.50
N ARG A 7 -14.17 -12.71 -7.72
CA ARG A 7 -13.77 -12.52 -6.31
C ARG A 7 -13.73 -13.91 -5.67
N GLY A 8 -12.56 -14.31 -5.20
CA GLY A 8 -12.47 -15.46 -4.32
C GLY A 8 -13.30 -15.18 -3.08
N VAL A 9 -13.80 -16.23 -2.43
CA VAL A 9 -14.12 -16.11 -1.00
C VAL A 9 -12.76 -16.07 -0.32
N HIS A 10 -12.27 -14.90 0.11
CA HIS A 10 -11.01 -14.85 0.82
C HIS A 10 -11.29 -14.90 2.32
N ASP A 11 -10.75 -15.92 2.96
CA ASP A 11 -10.80 -16.09 4.40
C ASP A 11 -9.38 -15.83 4.93
N ILE A 12 -9.23 -14.76 5.72
CA ILE A 12 -7.93 -14.34 6.27
C ILE A 12 -7.32 -15.42 7.19
N GLU A 13 -8.12 -16.35 7.71
CA GLU A 13 -7.61 -17.48 8.49
C GLU A 13 -6.95 -18.56 7.62
N GLN A 14 -7.17 -18.54 6.30
CA GLN A 14 -6.49 -19.48 5.39
C GLN A 14 -5.04 -19.09 5.20
N GLU A 15 -4.16 -20.05 5.47
CA GLU A 15 -2.72 -19.89 5.34
C GLU A 15 -2.27 -20.04 3.89
N LEU A 16 -1.45 -19.09 3.44
CA LEU A 16 -0.66 -19.19 2.22
C LEU A 16 0.71 -19.75 2.57
N LEU A 17 0.94 -21.01 2.17
CA LEU A 17 2.18 -21.74 2.42
C LEU A 17 3.13 -21.64 1.21
N PHE A 18 4.42 -21.45 1.49
CA PHE A 18 5.44 -21.33 0.45
C PHE A 18 6.23 -22.64 0.34
N GLN A 19 6.16 -23.31 -0.82
CA GLN A 19 6.81 -24.61 -1.03
C GLN A 19 8.32 -24.61 -0.79
N LEU A 20 8.98 -23.47 -1.00
CA LEU A 20 10.43 -23.31 -0.85
C LEU A 20 10.84 -22.75 0.52
N ASN A 21 9.87 -22.36 1.36
CA ASN A 21 10.12 -21.80 2.68
C ASN A 21 8.94 -22.14 3.61
N ASP A 22 9.04 -23.29 4.27
CA ASP A 22 8.06 -23.79 5.24
C ASP A 22 8.01 -22.98 6.55
N LYS A 23 8.89 -21.99 6.71
CA LYS A 23 8.92 -21.07 7.86
C LYS A 23 8.20 -19.75 7.58
N LEU A 24 7.72 -19.55 6.37
CA LEU A 24 6.92 -18.38 6.00
C LEU A 24 5.48 -18.81 5.80
N VAL A 25 4.59 -18.17 6.55
CA VAL A 25 3.14 -18.25 6.38
C VAL A 25 2.64 -16.85 6.12
N ALA A 26 1.86 -16.67 5.05
CA ALA A 26 1.19 -15.42 4.76
C ALA A 26 -0.32 -15.58 4.91
N HIS A 27 -0.98 -14.50 5.33
CA HIS A 27 -2.43 -14.40 5.39
C HIS A 27 -2.84 -13.26 4.50
N ASP A 28 -3.80 -13.50 3.61
CA ASP A 28 -4.30 -12.49 2.68
C ASP A 28 -5.70 -12.03 3.12
N SER A 29 -5.87 -10.71 3.21
CA SER A 29 -7.16 -10.11 3.53
C SER A 29 -7.89 -9.73 2.24
N GLU A 30 -9.23 -9.70 2.23
CA GLU A 30 -10.03 -9.22 1.08
C GLU A 30 -9.76 -7.75 0.69
N GLY A 31 -8.94 -7.03 1.45
CA GLY A 31 -8.68 -5.61 1.27
C GLY A 31 -9.84 -4.76 1.79
N PHE A 32 -9.60 -3.45 1.90
CA PHE A 32 -10.62 -2.49 2.34
C PHE A 32 -11.29 -1.89 1.11
N GLU A 33 -12.24 -2.61 0.51
CA GLU A 33 -13.00 -2.07 -0.61
C GLU A 33 -13.96 -0.97 -0.11
N ALA A 34 -13.56 0.29 -0.32
CA ALA A 34 -14.40 1.48 -0.20
C ALA A 34 -15.30 1.56 1.06
N GLY A 35 -14.71 1.39 2.24
CA GLY A 35 -15.27 1.94 3.48
C GLY A 35 -16.34 1.09 4.18
N GLN A 36 -16.40 -0.21 3.92
CA GLN A 36 -17.15 -1.10 4.80
C GLN A 36 -16.29 -1.36 6.06
N GLY A 37 -16.72 -0.81 7.21
CA GLY A 37 -16.02 -1.01 8.49
C GLY A 37 -15.97 -2.47 8.96
N LYS A 38 -16.69 -3.39 8.29
CA LYS A 38 -16.66 -4.83 8.60
C LYS A 38 -15.30 -5.43 8.26
N GLU A 39 -14.70 -5.04 7.14
CA GLU A 39 -13.42 -5.54 6.63
C GLU A 39 -12.27 -5.03 7.52
N VAL A 40 -12.32 -3.75 7.91
CA VAL A 40 -11.39 -3.18 8.90
C VAL A 40 -11.46 -3.91 10.23
N LYS A 41 -12.69 -4.26 10.67
CA LYS A 41 -12.89 -5.04 11.89
C LYS A 41 -12.35 -6.46 11.79
N VAL A 42 -12.62 -7.19 10.70
CA VAL A 42 -12.12 -8.56 10.49
C VAL A 42 -10.58 -8.58 10.57
N VAL A 43 -9.91 -7.67 9.87
CA VAL A 43 -8.45 -7.58 9.91
C VAL A 43 -7.95 -7.17 11.30
N SER A 44 -8.63 -6.25 11.97
CA SER A 44 -8.22 -5.79 13.30
C SER A 44 -8.39 -6.86 14.38
N ASP A 45 -9.48 -7.63 14.34
CA ASP A 45 -9.72 -8.77 15.22
C ASP A 45 -8.65 -9.86 15.00
N PHE A 46 -8.37 -10.20 13.73
CA PHE A 46 -7.33 -11.14 13.36
C PHE A 46 -5.96 -10.74 13.92
N ILE A 47 -5.56 -9.47 13.73
CA ILE A 47 -4.29 -8.96 14.25
C ILE A 47 -4.24 -9.02 15.78
N ALA A 48 -5.33 -8.67 16.47
CA ALA A 48 -5.38 -8.69 17.93
C ALA A 48 -5.27 -10.12 18.48
N GLN A 49 -6.01 -11.06 17.88
CA GLN A 49 -5.96 -12.47 18.24
C GLN A 49 -4.59 -13.08 17.95
N ARG A 50 -4.14 -13.07 16.69
CA ARG A 50 -2.88 -13.70 16.27
C ARG A 50 -1.66 -12.98 16.81
N GLY A 51 -1.72 -11.66 17.00
CA GLY A 51 -0.58 -10.87 17.52
C GLY A 51 -0.24 -11.15 18.98
N THR A 52 -1.12 -11.82 19.73
CA THR A 52 -0.93 -12.15 21.16
C THR A 52 -0.81 -13.64 21.46
N MET A 53 -0.78 -14.49 20.44
CA MET A 53 -0.66 -15.94 20.63
C MET A 53 0.67 -16.31 21.32
N GLU A 54 0.59 -17.24 22.27
CA GLU A 54 1.75 -17.76 23.00
C GLU A 54 2.62 -18.64 22.12
N ASP A 55 2.00 -19.47 21.27
CA ASP A 55 2.73 -20.26 20.27
C ASP A 55 3.29 -19.32 19.21
N VAL A 56 4.62 -19.31 19.08
CA VAL A 56 5.33 -18.52 18.08
C VAL A 56 4.97 -18.91 16.67
N ASN A 57 4.60 -20.17 16.42
CA ASN A 57 4.26 -20.65 15.08
C ASN A 57 2.88 -20.16 14.62
N GLU A 58 1.96 -19.93 15.55
CA GLU A 58 0.62 -19.42 15.25
C GLU A 58 0.53 -17.88 15.32
N ARG A 59 1.52 -17.25 15.94
CA ARG A 59 1.55 -15.81 16.18
C ARG A 59 1.83 -15.02 14.90
N LEU A 60 1.06 -13.94 14.72
CA LEU A 60 1.34 -12.95 13.68
C LEU A 60 2.59 -12.16 14.04
N HIS A 61 3.53 -12.05 13.10
CA HIS A 61 4.82 -11.40 13.33
C HIS A 61 4.91 -9.98 12.77
N MET A 62 4.25 -9.71 11.64
CA MET A 62 4.15 -8.38 11.05
C MET A 62 2.94 -8.28 10.15
N VAL A 63 2.58 -7.06 9.77
CA VAL A 63 1.56 -6.78 8.76
C VAL A 63 2.19 -5.97 7.63
N TRP A 64 1.98 -6.40 6.39
CA TRP A 64 2.14 -5.55 5.21
C TRP A 64 0.81 -4.90 4.89
N TYR A 65 0.74 -3.57 5.03
CA TYR A 65 -0.42 -2.79 4.63
C TYR A 65 -0.21 -2.30 3.20
N ALA A 66 -0.86 -2.93 2.23
CA ALA A 66 -0.73 -2.57 0.82
C ALA A 66 -1.54 -1.30 0.50
N LEU A 67 -0.84 -0.21 0.24
CA LEU A 67 -1.40 1.06 -0.23
C LEU A 67 -1.28 1.10 -1.75
N LYS A 68 -2.37 1.36 -2.46
CA LYS A 68 -2.28 1.69 -3.88
C LYS A 68 -1.97 3.17 -4.02
N MET A 69 -0.83 3.50 -4.63
CA MET A 69 -0.49 4.88 -4.96
C MET A 69 -1.53 5.46 -5.92
N SER A 70 -1.97 6.67 -5.65
CA SER A 70 -2.91 7.41 -6.50
C SER A 70 -2.72 8.92 -6.30
N ALA A 71 -3.54 9.76 -6.92
CA ALA A 71 -3.60 11.19 -6.57
C ALA A 71 -4.49 11.49 -5.34
N ARG A 72 -5.15 10.47 -4.74
CA ARG A 72 -6.14 10.66 -3.66
C ARG A 72 -5.52 10.61 -2.26
N PRO A 73 -5.73 11.62 -1.40
CA PRO A 73 -5.25 11.59 -0.01
C PRO A 73 -5.60 10.32 0.75
N ILE A 74 -4.88 10.07 1.85
CA ILE A 74 -5.17 8.99 2.80
C ILE A 74 -6.68 8.91 3.07
N GLN A 75 -7.28 7.77 2.75
CA GLN A 75 -8.71 7.54 2.85
C GLN A 75 -9.10 7.23 4.29
N HIS A 76 -10.41 7.07 4.52
CA HIS A 76 -10.94 6.80 5.84
C HIS A 76 -10.44 5.48 6.43
N ALA A 77 -10.31 4.44 5.59
CA ALA A 77 -9.90 3.11 6.03
C ALA A 77 -8.45 3.09 6.52
N GLU A 78 -7.52 3.79 5.87
CA GLU A 78 -6.15 3.91 6.38
C GLU A 78 -6.14 4.66 7.72
N ARG A 79 -6.89 5.77 7.83
CA ARG A 79 -6.98 6.53 9.09
C ARG A 79 -7.52 5.66 10.22
N GLU A 80 -8.60 4.93 9.98
CA GLU A 80 -9.18 4.00 10.95
C GLU A 80 -8.16 2.92 11.36
N PHE A 81 -7.50 2.30 10.38
CA PHE A 81 -6.53 1.25 10.62
C PHE A 81 -5.34 1.71 11.48
N PHE A 82 -4.76 2.87 11.17
CA PHE A 82 -3.60 3.42 11.90
C PHE A 82 -4.00 4.27 13.13
N SER A 83 -5.28 4.38 13.45
CA SER A 83 -5.76 4.99 14.71
C SER A 83 -5.85 4.00 15.87
N THR A 84 -5.62 2.70 15.61
CA THR A 84 -5.69 1.65 16.62
C THR A 84 -4.32 1.00 16.83
N LEU A 85 -3.89 0.89 18.10
CA LEU A 85 -2.66 0.19 18.44
C LEU A 85 -2.73 -1.28 18.04
N LYS A 86 -1.73 -1.76 17.31
CA LYS A 86 -1.53 -3.17 16.97
C LYS A 86 -0.33 -3.73 17.74
N GLN A 87 -0.40 -5.03 18.08
CA GLN A 87 0.65 -5.71 18.86
C GLN A 87 1.87 -6.08 18.00
N VAL A 88 1.70 -6.01 16.68
CA VAL A 88 2.70 -6.37 15.67
C VAL A 88 3.11 -5.13 14.87
N PRO A 89 4.37 -5.07 14.37
CA PRO A 89 4.79 -4.01 13.47
C PRO A 89 3.98 -4.04 12.17
N VAL A 90 3.56 -2.85 11.72
CA VAL A 90 2.93 -2.65 10.40
C VAL A 90 3.93 -1.95 9.49
N ILE A 91 4.13 -2.49 8.29
CA ILE A 91 4.92 -1.87 7.22
C ILE A 91 3.94 -1.44 6.13
N ALA A 92 3.97 -0.16 5.75
CA ALA A 92 3.19 0.33 4.64
C ALA A 92 3.92 0.02 3.33
N VAL A 93 3.27 -0.72 2.44
CA VAL A 93 3.81 -1.10 1.13
C VAL A 93 3.06 -0.32 0.06
N VAL A 94 3.71 0.67 -0.53
CA VAL A 94 3.15 1.51 -1.59
C VAL A 94 3.34 0.79 -2.91
N THR A 95 2.23 0.49 -3.56
CA THR A 95 2.14 -0.26 -4.82
C THR A 95 1.70 0.66 -5.95
N LYS A 96 2.02 0.28 -7.20
CA LYS A 96 1.64 1.04 -8.41
C LYS A 96 2.19 2.47 -8.44
N PHE A 97 3.39 2.67 -7.91
CA PHE A 97 4.07 3.96 -7.95
C PHE A 97 4.49 4.32 -9.38
N ASP A 98 4.84 3.32 -10.19
CA ASP A 98 5.09 3.44 -11.64
C ASP A 98 3.91 4.10 -12.37
N VAL A 99 2.69 3.68 -12.06
CA VAL A 99 1.47 4.29 -12.64
C VAL A 99 1.32 5.76 -12.21
N PHE A 100 1.66 6.08 -10.96
CA PHE A 100 1.56 7.46 -10.47
C PHE A 100 2.61 8.40 -11.11
N VAL A 101 3.81 7.88 -11.41
CA VAL A 101 4.81 8.60 -12.20
C VAL A 101 4.28 8.84 -13.62
N GLN A 102 3.69 7.83 -14.26
CA GLN A 102 3.09 7.97 -15.60
C GLN A 102 1.95 8.99 -15.64
N ASP A 103 1.05 8.97 -14.65
CA ASP A 103 -0.02 9.98 -14.54
C ASP A 103 0.58 11.39 -14.42
N THR A 104 1.67 11.55 -13.66
CA THR A 104 2.38 12.83 -13.50
C THR A 104 3.09 13.26 -14.78
N LEU A 105 3.67 12.31 -15.53
CA LEU A 105 4.28 12.58 -16.83
C LEU A 105 3.25 13.11 -17.83
N GLN A 106 2.10 12.45 -17.91
CA GLN A 106 1.00 12.89 -18.77
C GLN A 106 0.54 14.32 -18.44
N GLU A 107 0.41 14.67 -17.15
CA GLU A 107 0.09 16.04 -16.72
C GLU A 107 1.13 17.06 -17.22
N LEU A 108 2.42 16.69 -17.22
CA LEU A 108 3.49 17.57 -17.69
C LEU A 108 3.52 17.70 -19.22
N GLU A 109 3.26 16.61 -19.95
CA GLU A 109 3.14 16.61 -21.42
C GLU A 109 2.02 17.55 -21.86
N GLU A 110 0.82 17.40 -21.28
CA GLU A 110 -0.33 18.24 -21.58
C GLU A 110 -0.03 19.72 -21.31
N ALA A 111 0.63 20.04 -20.19
CA ALA A 111 1.03 21.41 -19.87
C ALA A 111 2.08 21.99 -20.84
N ALA A 112 3.06 21.18 -21.27
CA ALA A 112 4.07 21.62 -22.22
C ALA A 112 3.49 21.89 -23.62
N GLU A 113 2.55 21.04 -24.07
CA GLU A 113 1.81 21.23 -25.32
C GLU A 113 1.00 22.53 -25.31
N GLU A 114 0.28 22.82 -24.21
CA GLU A 114 -0.48 24.06 -24.06
C GLU A 114 0.42 25.31 -24.08
N GLU A 115 1.62 25.22 -23.51
CA GLU A 115 2.62 26.28 -23.51
C GLU A 115 3.41 26.39 -24.84
N GLY A 116 3.22 25.45 -25.77
CA GLY A 116 3.97 25.37 -27.03
C GLY A 116 5.46 25.12 -26.82
N ARG A 117 5.83 24.45 -25.73
CA ARG A 117 7.21 24.21 -25.32
C ARG A 117 7.68 22.85 -25.84
N GLU A 118 8.75 22.84 -26.61
CA GLU A 118 9.50 21.61 -26.87
C GLU A 118 10.33 21.28 -25.62
N VAL A 119 10.11 20.09 -25.06
CA VAL A 119 10.87 19.56 -23.93
C VAL A 119 11.41 18.20 -24.34
N ASP A 120 12.61 17.89 -23.86
CA ASP A 120 13.20 16.57 -24.04
C ASP A 120 12.42 15.52 -23.22
N GLU A 121 12.15 14.35 -23.80
CA GLU A 121 11.34 13.30 -23.18
C GLU A 121 12.02 12.76 -21.91
N ASP A 122 13.34 12.57 -21.93
CA ASP A 122 14.10 12.10 -20.77
C ASP A 122 14.09 13.16 -19.65
N GLU A 123 14.20 14.45 -20.00
CA GLU A 123 14.06 15.56 -19.04
C GLU A 123 12.67 15.58 -18.40
N LEU A 124 11.62 15.32 -19.19
CA LEU A 124 10.24 15.32 -18.73
C LEU A 124 9.95 14.14 -17.79
N GLU A 125 10.44 12.94 -18.12
CA GLU A 125 10.30 11.74 -17.29
C GLU A 125 11.05 11.87 -15.96
N ALA A 126 12.27 12.40 -15.97
CA ALA A 126 13.02 12.69 -14.75
C ALA A 126 12.25 13.68 -13.85
N ARG A 127 11.70 14.74 -14.44
CA ARG A 127 10.90 15.73 -13.72
C ARG A 127 9.59 15.15 -13.19
N ALA A 128 8.93 14.29 -13.95
CA ALA A 128 7.72 13.59 -13.51
C ALA A 128 8.00 12.73 -12.27
N THR A 129 9.13 12.01 -12.28
CA THR A 129 9.58 11.20 -11.15
C THR A 129 9.84 12.06 -9.91
N GLU A 130 10.60 13.15 -10.03
CA GLU A 130 10.86 14.06 -8.91
C GLU A 130 9.57 14.66 -8.33
N ILE A 131 8.62 15.07 -9.18
CA ILE A 131 7.33 15.60 -8.75
C ILE A 131 6.50 14.53 -8.05
N ALA A 132 6.45 13.31 -8.59
CA ALA A 132 5.73 12.20 -7.99
C ALA A 132 6.29 11.85 -6.59
N GLU A 133 7.62 11.79 -6.44
CA GLU A 133 8.28 11.58 -5.15
C GLU A 133 7.98 12.70 -4.15
N SER A 134 8.04 13.96 -4.61
CA SER A 134 7.73 15.12 -3.77
C SER A 134 6.28 15.10 -3.28
N ARG A 135 5.33 14.89 -4.21
CA ARG A 135 3.89 14.76 -3.90
C ARG A 135 3.63 13.59 -2.94
N PHE A 136 4.31 12.45 -3.14
CA PHE A 136 4.21 11.32 -2.23
C PHE A 136 4.69 11.67 -0.82
N LYS A 137 5.86 12.30 -0.70
CA LYS A 137 6.42 12.68 0.60
C LYS A 137 5.52 13.67 1.35
N GLU A 138 5.05 14.71 0.66
CA GLU A 138 4.24 15.78 1.24
C GLU A 138 2.83 15.30 1.62
N TYR A 139 2.16 14.59 0.71
CA TYR A 139 0.73 14.30 0.89
C TYR A 139 0.44 12.91 1.46
N TYR A 140 1.38 11.96 1.39
CA TYR A 140 1.18 10.60 1.87
C TYR A 140 2.09 10.24 3.03
N SER A 141 3.42 10.33 2.86
CA SER A 141 4.37 9.94 3.90
C SER A 141 4.14 10.74 5.18
N ALA A 142 4.10 12.08 5.07
CA ALA A 142 3.86 12.95 6.22
C ALA A 142 2.50 12.69 6.88
N GLN A 143 1.45 12.44 6.10
CA GLN A 143 0.13 12.15 6.66
C GLN A 143 0.06 10.79 7.35
N LEU A 144 0.77 9.77 6.87
CA LEU A 144 0.85 8.46 7.53
C LEU A 144 1.65 8.54 8.82
N GLU A 145 2.74 9.31 8.82
CA GLU A 145 3.61 9.54 9.97
C GLU A 145 2.92 10.33 11.09
N ASP A 146 1.95 11.19 10.75
CA ASP A 146 1.17 11.98 11.71
C ASP A 146 0.02 11.17 12.36
N LEU A 147 -0.25 9.94 11.90
CA LEU A 147 -1.29 9.09 12.50
C LEU A 147 -0.87 8.58 13.89
N PRO A 148 -1.83 8.28 14.79
CA PRO A 148 -1.52 7.88 16.17
C PRO A 148 -0.59 6.67 16.30
N PHE A 149 -0.72 5.71 15.38
CA PHE A 149 0.13 4.52 15.31
C PHE A 149 0.67 4.37 13.89
N PRO A 150 1.70 5.15 13.52
CA PRO A 150 2.20 5.18 12.15
C PRO A 150 2.90 3.85 11.79
N PRO A 151 3.04 3.52 10.49
CA PRO A 151 3.79 2.36 10.07
C PRO A 151 5.25 2.44 10.54
N LYS A 152 5.87 1.29 10.83
CA LYS A 152 7.27 1.17 11.24
C LYS A 152 8.25 1.48 10.11
N ALA A 153 7.82 1.25 8.88
CA ALA A 153 8.53 1.58 7.66
C ALA A 153 7.53 1.78 6.52
N ILE A 154 7.91 2.62 5.56
CA ILE A 154 7.18 2.82 4.31
C ILE A 154 8.09 2.34 3.18
N VAL A 155 7.61 1.39 2.38
CA VAL A 155 8.36 0.78 1.28
C VAL A 155 7.62 1.05 -0.02
N ILE A 156 8.28 1.70 -0.97
CA ILE A 156 7.73 1.92 -2.31
C ILE A 156 8.18 0.78 -3.21
N LEU A 157 7.21 0.11 -3.84
CA LEU A 157 7.48 -0.86 -4.89
C LEU A 157 7.49 -0.13 -6.23
N SER A 158 8.69 0.19 -6.70
CA SER A 158 8.97 0.53 -8.09
C SER A 158 9.51 -0.71 -8.82
N ARG A 159 9.31 -0.78 -10.14
CA ARG A 159 10.03 -1.77 -10.95
C ARG A 159 11.51 -1.44 -10.85
N SER A 160 12.33 -2.45 -10.57
CA SER A 160 13.78 -2.33 -10.74
C SER A 160 14.03 -2.22 -12.24
N GLU A 161 14.77 -1.19 -12.66
CA GLU A 161 15.34 -1.10 -14.00
C GLU A 161 16.30 -2.26 -14.31
#